data_AF-A0A520K7B3-F1
#
_entry.id   AF-A0A520K7B3-F1
#
_cell.length_a   1.000
_cell.length_b   1.000
_cell.length_c   1.000
_cell.angle_alpha   90.00
_cell.angle_beta   90.00
_cell.angle_gamma   90.00
#
_symmetry.space_group_name_H-M   'P 1'
#
loop_
_entity.id
_entity.type
_entity.pdbx_description
1 polymer ?
#
loop_
_entity_poly.entity_id
_entity_poly.type
_entity_poly.pdbx_seq_one_letter_code
_entity_poly.pdbx_strand_id
1 'polypeptide(L)'
;MTPEEATNRLREAGCSQDIIKHCQTVAEYACEIAEQYNMKHGNHNNPAPANLELVTIGALLHDIGRAKSQKIKHVVIGAKIARSLKLDEQI
;
A
#
# COMPACT_ATOMS: atom_id res chain seq x y z
N MET A 1 -3.11 9.83 4.78
CA MET A 1 -3.42 8.60 5.56
C MET A 1 -2.08 8.10 6.05
N THR A 2 -1.92 7.74 7.31
CA THR A 2 -0.62 7.25 7.81
C THR A 2 -0.44 5.75 7.53
N PRO A 3 0.80 5.21 7.53
CA PRO A 3 1.05 3.77 7.46
C PRO A 3 0.34 2.97 8.57
N GLU A 4 0.19 3.57 9.76
CA GLU A 4 -0.55 2.97 10.87
C GLU A 4 -2.05 2.90 10.58
N GLU A 5 -2.64 3.99 10.06
CA GLU A 5 -4.04 4.00 9.61
C GLU A 5 -4.28 2.95 8.51
N ALA A 6 -3.38 2.84 7.53
CA ALA A 6 -3.46 1.83 6.48
C ALA A 6 -3.41 0.40 7.05
N THR A 7 -2.51 0.15 8.02
CA THR A 7 -2.44 -1.14 8.72
C THR A 7 -3.72 -1.45 9.49
N ASN A 8 -4.33 -0.44 10.11
CA ASN A 8 -5.62 -0.58 10.79
C ASN A 8 -6.76 -0.92 9.82
N ARG A 9 -6.77 -0.35 8.61
CA ARG A 9 -7.75 -0.73 7.57
C ARG A 9 -7.67 -2.20 7.17
N LEU A 10 -6.47 -2.78 7.10
CA LEU A 10 -6.32 -4.23 6.85
C LEU A 10 -6.98 -5.07 7.94
N ARG A 11 -6.81 -4.67 9.20
CA ARG A 11 -7.44 -5.33 10.37
C ARG A 11 -8.96 -5.22 10.29
N GLU A 12 -9.48 -4.01 10.07
CA GLU A 12 -10.92 -3.74 9.93
C GLU A 12 -11.55 -4.50 8.76
N ALA A 13 -10.83 -4.66 7.65
CA ALA A 13 -11.30 -5.43 6.50
C ALA A 13 -11.44 -6.93 6.81
N GLY A 14 -10.69 -7.44 7.79
CA GLY A 14 -10.63 -8.84 8.20
C GLY A 14 -9.44 -9.61 7.63
N CYS A 15 -8.33 -8.93 7.30
CA CYS A 15 -7.09 -9.62 6.92
C CYS A 15 -6.52 -10.40 8.11
N SER A 16 -5.96 -11.59 7.84
CA SER A 16 -5.24 -12.35 8.88
C SER A 16 -3.92 -11.66 9.24
N GLN A 17 -3.38 -12.00 10.42
CA GLN A 17 -2.10 -11.46 10.86
C GLN A 17 -0.96 -11.76 9.88
N ASP A 18 -0.99 -12.90 9.19
CA ASP A 18 0.02 -13.28 8.19
C ASP A 18 -0.05 -12.38 6.94
N ILE A 19 -1.26 -12.04 6.49
CA ILE A 19 -1.45 -11.08 5.38
C ILE A 19 -1.00 -9.68 5.80
N ILE A 20 -1.31 -9.25 7.01
CA ILE A 20 -0.87 -7.94 7.52
C ILE A 20 0.67 -7.88 7.56
N LYS A 21 1.32 -8.91 8.12
CA LYS A 21 2.79 -8.99 8.14
C LYS A 21 3.38 -9.00 6.72
N HIS A 22 2.77 -9.76 5.80
CA HIS A 22 3.17 -9.75 4.40
C HIS A 22 3.13 -8.34 3.81
N CYS A 23 2.02 -7.62 3.98
CA CYS A 23 1.88 -6.25 3.47
C CYS A 23 2.90 -5.29 4.10
N GLN A 24 3.20 -5.42 5.39
CA GLN A 24 4.23 -4.63 6.06
C GLN A 24 5.62 -4.87 5.47
N THR A 25 6.01 -6.12 5.28
CA THR A 25 7.31 -6.45 4.65
C THR A 25 7.39 -5.94 3.20
N VAL A 26 6.29 -6.03 2.44
CA VAL A 26 6.24 -5.48 1.08
C VAL A 26 6.37 -3.95 1.11
N ALA A 27 5.72 -3.28 2.06
CA ALA A 27 5.77 -1.83 2.20
C ALA A 27 7.17 -1.32 2.59
N GLU A 28 7.86 -2.02 3.50
CA GLU A 28 9.26 -1.74 3.84
C GLU A 28 10.14 -1.81 2.59
N TYR A 29 10.06 -2.92 1.85
CA TYR A 29 10.88 -3.12 0.65
C TYR A 29 10.53 -2.14 -0.49
N ALA A 30 9.25 -1.82 -0.66
CA ALA A 30 8.80 -0.83 -1.63
C ALA A 30 9.31 0.59 -1.29
N CYS A 31 9.32 0.94 -0.01
CA CYS A 31 9.87 2.21 0.47
C CYS A 31 11.38 2.29 0.18
N GLU A 32 12.13 1.22 0.49
CA GLU A 32 13.56 1.14 0.16
C GLU A 32 13.83 1.34 -1.34
N ILE A 33 13.06 0.66 -2.21
CA ILE A 33 13.19 0.84 -3.66
C ILE A 33 12.91 2.29 -4.07
N ALA A 34 11.87 2.91 -3.52
CA ALA A 34 11.50 4.28 -3.85
C ALA A 34 12.54 5.31 -3.35
N GLU A 35 13.16 5.07 -2.19
CA GLU A 35 14.28 5.88 -1.69
C GLU A 35 15.48 5.78 -2.61
N GLN A 36 15.88 4.57 -3.01
CA GLN A 36 16.99 4.37 -3.96
C GLN A 36 16.69 5.03 -5.32
N TYR A 37 15.43 4.96 -5.77
CA TYR A 37 14.99 5.65 -6.98
C TYR A 37 15.14 7.16 -6.85
N ASN A 38 14.68 7.75 -5.74
CA ASN A 38 14.81 9.17 -5.46
C ASN A 38 16.28 9.62 -5.39
N MET A 39 17.16 8.82 -4.78
CA MET A 39 18.60 9.13 -4.74
C MET A 39 19.23 9.14 -6.14
N LYS A 40 18.81 8.24 -7.02
CA LYS A 40 19.38 8.10 -8.37
C LYS A 40 18.82 9.09 -9.38
N HIS A 41 17.54 9.46 -9.24
CA HIS A 41 16.80 10.23 -10.25
C HIS A 41 16.37 11.62 -9.76
N GLY A 42 16.53 11.91 -8.47
CA GLY A 42 16.32 13.22 -7.89
C GLY A 42 17.30 14.26 -8.43
N ASN A 43 16.81 15.47 -8.67
CA ASN A 43 17.61 16.61 -9.11
C ASN A 43 17.07 17.92 -8.52
N HIS A 44 17.72 19.04 -8.83
CA HIS A 44 17.37 20.36 -8.28
C HIS A 44 15.92 20.81 -8.59
N ASN A 45 15.32 20.37 -9.70
CA ASN A 45 13.94 20.70 -10.07
C ASN A 45 12.92 19.68 -9.55
N ASN A 46 13.37 18.46 -9.26
CA ASN A 46 12.54 17.39 -8.71
C ASN A 46 13.38 16.49 -7.81
N PRO A 47 13.56 16.84 -6.52
CA PRO A 47 14.45 16.11 -5.63
C PRO A 47 13.91 14.74 -5.20
N ALA A 48 12.60 14.50 -5.31
CA ALA A 48 11.94 13.27 -4.92
C ALA A 48 10.87 12.87 -5.96
N PRO A 49 11.29 12.31 -7.11
CA PRO A 49 10.36 11.94 -8.19
C PRO A 49 9.35 10.84 -7.83
N ALA A 50 9.63 10.02 -6.81
CA ALA A 50 8.70 9.05 -6.24
C ALA A 50 8.21 9.52 -4.86
N ASN A 51 6.88 9.54 -4.67
CA ASN A 51 6.28 9.88 -3.39
C ASN A 51 6.33 8.67 -2.45
N LEU A 52 7.19 8.73 -1.44
CA LEU A 52 7.40 7.65 -0.47
C LEU A 52 6.14 7.31 0.33
N GLU A 53 5.33 8.30 0.68
CA GLU A 53 4.10 8.09 1.45
C GLU A 53 3.08 7.30 0.62
N LEU A 54 2.87 7.70 -0.65
CA LEU A 54 1.97 6.98 -1.56
C LEU A 54 2.45 5.55 -1.83
N VAL A 55 3.75 5.37 -2.07
CA VAL A 55 4.33 4.02 -2.28
C VAL A 55 4.09 3.13 -1.06
N THR A 56 4.33 3.66 0.14
CA THR A 56 4.17 2.92 1.40
C THR A 56 2.71 2.54 1.63
N ILE A 57 1.78 3.48 1.47
CA ILE A 57 0.34 3.23 1.69
C ILE A 57 -0.21 2.26 0.64
N GLY A 58 0.15 2.45 -0.65
CA GLY A 58 -0.25 1.57 -1.73
C GLY A 58 0.24 0.13 -1.50
N ALA A 59 1.50 -0.03 -1.07
CA ALA A 59 2.07 -1.33 -0.74
C ALA A 59 1.38 -1.98 0.47
N LEU A 60 1.02 -1.22 1.51
CA LEU A 60 0.27 -1.75 2.65
C LEU A 60 -1.12 -2.25 2.25
N LEU A 61 -1.81 -1.53 1.36
CA LEU A 61 -3.21 -1.80 1.04
C LEU A 61 -3.41 -2.70 -0.19
N HIS A 62 -2.34 -3.04 -0.92
CA HIS A 62 -2.40 -3.79 -2.19
C HIS A 62 -3.20 -5.10 -2.09
N ASP A 63 -3.14 -5.75 -0.93
CA ASP A 63 -3.73 -7.06 -0.67
C ASP A 63 -5.00 -7.00 0.21
N ILE A 64 -5.59 -5.81 0.45
CA ILE A 64 -6.78 -5.65 1.31
C ILE A 64 -7.98 -6.52 0.86
N GLY A 65 -8.07 -6.82 -0.43
CA GLY A 65 -9.07 -7.73 -0.99
C GLY A 65 -8.96 -9.18 -0.50
N ARG A 66 -7.80 -9.59 0.03
CA ARG A 66 -7.59 -10.93 0.59
C ARG A 66 -8.41 -11.19 1.85
N ALA A 67 -8.90 -10.13 2.49
CA ALA A 67 -9.86 -10.25 3.58
C ALA A 67 -11.17 -10.97 3.19
N LYS A 68 -11.51 -10.99 1.89
CA LYS A 68 -12.77 -11.57 1.39
C LYS A 68 -12.57 -12.64 0.30
N SER A 69 -11.37 -12.81 -0.24
CA SER A 69 -11.07 -13.86 -1.21
C SER A 69 -9.58 -14.18 -1.28
N GLN A 70 -9.21 -15.47 -1.29
CA GLN A 70 -7.82 -15.89 -1.51
C GLN A 70 -7.50 -16.21 -2.98
N LYS A 71 -8.44 -15.99 -3.90
CA LYS A 71 -8.29 -16.26 -5.34
C LYS A 71 -8.04 -14.95 -6.11
N ILE A 72 -7.81 -15.03 -7.43
CA ILE A 72 -7.59 -13.86 -8.32
C ILE A 72 -8.63 -12.73 -8.16
N LYS A 73 -9.83 -13.04 -7.68
CA LYS A 73 -10.89 -12.05 -7.39
C LYS A 73 -10.53 -11.03 -6.30
N HIS A 74 -9.48 -11.25 -5.50
CA HIS A 74 -9.05 -10.30 -4.46
C HIS A 74 -8.73 -8.92 -5.03
N VAL A 75 -8.23 -8.79 -6.26
CA VAL A 75 -7.94 -7.49 -6.88
C VAL A 75 -9.23 -6.66 -7.09
N VAL A 76 -10.27 -7.27 -7.66
CA VAL A 76 -11.56 -6.59 -7.89
C VAL A 76 -12.28 -6.28 -6.58
N ILE A 77 -12.16 -7.17 -5.59
CA ILE A 77 -12.74 -6.95 -4.26
C ILE A 77 -11.95 -5.87 -3.50
N GLY A 78 -10.62 -5.85 -3.63
CA GLY A 78 -9.74 -4.83 -3.08
C GLY A 78 -10.13 -3.44 -3.56
N ALA A 79 -10.31 -3.26 -4.88
CA ALA A 79 -10.76 -1.99 -5.45
C ALA A 79 -12.15 -1.56 -4.91
N LYS A 80 -13.06 -2.51 -4.68
CA LYS A 80 -14.38 -2.21 -4.07
C LYS A 80 -14.23 -1.78 -2.60
N ILE A 81 -13.36 -2.45 -1.84
CA ILE A 81 -13.08 -2.09 -0.44
C ILE A 81 -12.43 -0.70 -0.38
N ALA A 82 -11.41 -0.44 -1.21
CA ALA A 82 -10.74 0.85 -1.33
C ALA A 82 -11.74 2.00 -1.57
N ARG A 83 -12.65 1.84 -2.54
CA ARG A 83 -13.72 2.82 -2.80
C ARG A 83 -14.67 2.98 -1.63
N SER A 84 -15.04 1.90 -0.95
CA SER A 84 -15.91 1.97 0.24
C SER A 84 -15.25 2.70 1.40
N LEU A 85 -13.92 2.62 1.51
CA LEU A 85 -13.10 3.32 2.49
C LEU A 85 -12.76 4.76 2.08
N LYS A 86 -13.20 5.20 0.88
CA LYS A 86 -12.89 6.52 0.30
C LYS A 86 -11.38 6.80 0.25
N LEU A 87 -10.59 5.80 -0.12
CA LEU A 87 -9.17 5.98 -0.38
C LEU A 87 -8.95 6.91 -1.57
N ASP A 88 -7.81 7.59 -1.59
CA ASP A 88 -7.37 8.39 -2.73
C ASP A 88 -7.21 7.48 -3.96
N GLU A 89 -7.57 7.94 -5.17
CA GLU A 89 -7.45 7.17 -6.41
C GLU A 89 -5.98 6.91 -6.80
N GLN A 90 -5.02 7.61 -6.16
CA GLN A 90 -3.59 7.33 -6.30
C GLN A 90 -3.13 6.08 -5.51
N ILE A 91 -3.98 5.53 -4.63
CA ILE A 91 -3.75 4.31 -3.83
C ILE A 91 -4.45 3.12 -4.49
#